data_AF-A0AAV4MYL8-F1
#
_entry.id   AF-A0AAV4MYL8-F1
#
_cell.length_a   1.000
_cell.length_b   1.000
_cell.length_c   1.000
_cell.angle_alpha   90.00
_cell.angle_beta   90.00
_cell.angle_gamma   90.00
#
_symmetry.space_group_name_H-M   'P 1'
#
loop_
_entity.id
_entity.type
_entity.pdbx_description
1 polymer ?
#
loop_
_entity_poly.entity_id
_entity_poly.type
_entity_poly.pdbx_seq_one_letter_code
_entity_poly.pdbx_strand_id
1 'polypeptide(L)'
;MGLLEALQSVPFHCLKDEVSIHVKHSLEGSKANFQYGNCFTLKAKESHILKQWKASSAGYAGGLELVIEVEPEEYVSISHTIGARILIHNPNDTPDPETNGINIIPGYETDISLRQTIIKRLPAPYKDECVSYASHPSKQSQTHCMQDCIQEYNYKQCGCVEISLSAKIDMKKCNVSNSTEYVA
;
A
#
# COMPACT_ATOMS: atom_id res chain seq x y z
N MET A 1 -4.92 -50.10 -43.21
CA MET A 1 -5.21 -48.67 -43.47
C MET A 1 -6.18 -48.25 -42.37
N GLY A 2 -5.73 -48.01 -41.13
CA GLY A 2 -5.19 -46.73 -40.63
C GLY A 2 -6.39 -45.78 -40.35
N LEU A 3 -6.69 -45.28 -39.15
CA LEU A 3 -5.96 -45.16 -37.88
C LEU A 3 -6.90 -45.41 -36.68
N LEU A 4 -6.31 -45.96 -35.62
CA LEU A 4 -6.71 -45.82 -34.21
C LEU A 4 -5.97 -44.60 -33.65
N GLU A 5 -6.59 -43.84 -32.73
CA GLU A 5 -6.03 -42.95 -31.68
C GLU A 5 -7.04 -41.80 -31.42
N ALA A 6 -7.25 -41.23 -30.24
CA ALA A 6 -7.03 -41.58 -28.84
C ALA A 6 -7.76 -40.47 -28.04
N LEU A 7 -8.34 -40.80 -26.89
CA LEU A 7 -8.77 -39.81 -25.89
C LEU A 7 -7.53 -39.11 -25.33
N GLN A 8 -7.48 -37.78 -25.33
CA GLN A 8 -6.63 -37.05 -24.39
C GLN A 8 -7.10 -35.60 -24.19
N SER A 9 -7.72 -35.39 -23.03
CA SER A 9 -7.45 -34.27 -22.11
C SER A 9 -6.71 -33.09 -22.72
N VAL A 10 -7.41 -31.97 -22.90
CA VAL A 10 -6.77 -30.67 -23.07
C VAL A 10 -5.93 -30.43 -21.79
N PRO A 11 -4.61 -30.26 -21.91
CA PRO A 11 -3.74 -30.17 -20.75
C PRO A 11 -4.00 -28.86 -20.01
N PHE A 12 -4.24 -29.01 -18.70
CA PHE A 12 -3.94 -28.01 -17.68
C PHE A 12 -2.58 -27.39 -18.03
N HIS A 13 -2.57 -26.10 -18.37
CA HIS A 13 -1.32 -25.39 -18.60
C HIS A 13 -0.56 -25.31 -17.28
N CYS A 14 0.58 -25.99 -17.25
CA CYS A 14 1.55 -25.98 -16.17
C CYS A 14 1.86 -24.56 -15.71
N LEU A 15 1.54 -24.22 -14.47
CA LEU A 15 2.35 -23.26 -13.73
C LEU A 15 3.50 -24.05 -13.11
N LYS A 16 4.68 -23.76 -13.64
CA LYS A 16 5.96 -24.33 -13.30
C LYS A 16 6.29 -23.94 -11.85
N ASP A 17 6.59 -24.94 -11.02
CA ASP A 17 7.16 -24.78 -9.69
C ASP A 17 8.44 -23.93 -9.75
N GLU A 18 8.31 -22.65 -9.44
CA GLU A 18 9.41 -21.76 -9.06
C GLU A 18 8.91 -20.88 -7.91
N VAL A 19 9.06 -21.38 -6.69
CA VAL A 19 8.92 -20.60 -5.45
C VAL A 19 10.05 -19.58 -5.42
N SER A 20 9.69 -18.33 -5.66
CA SER A 20 10.48 -17.14 -5.46
C SER A 20 9.48 -16.00 -5.49
N ILE A 21 9.63 -15.00 -4.61
CA ILE A 21 8.99 -13.70 -4.81
C ILE A 21 9.65 -13.07 -6.05
N HIS A 22 9.26 -13.54 -7.24
CA HIS A 22 9.56 -12.88 -8.50
C HIS A 22 8.63 -11.68 -8.60
N VAL A 23 8.89 -10.65 -7.77
CA VAL A 23 8.55 -9.32 -8.24
C VAL A 23 9.45 -9.14 -9.46
N LYS A 24 8.90 -9.20 -10.67
CA LYS A 24 9.65 -8.95 -11.92
C LYS A 24 10.37 -7.59 -11.93
N HIS A 25 10.21 -6.78 -10.89
CA HIS A 25 10.66 -5.41 -10.77
C HIS A 25 11.04 -5.08 -9.31
N SER A 26 12.05 -4.22 -9.12
CA SER A 26 12.66 -3.91 -7.82
C SER A 26 11.66 -3.47 -6.73
N LEU A 27 11.73 -4.11 -5.56
CA LEU A 27 11.20 -3.57 -4.30
C LEU A 27 12.04 -2.36 -3.90
N GLU A 28 11.43 -1.28 -3.44
CA GLU A 28 12.20 -0.14 -2.94
C GLU A 28 11.47 0.61 -1.82
N GLY A 29 11.75 0.16 -0.60
CA GLY A 29 11.24 0.73 0.65
C GLY A 29 10.42 -0.27 1.44
N SER A 30 11.01 -0.80 2.51
CA SER A 30 10.28 -1.46 3.59
C SER A 30 9.89 -0.40 4.61
N LYS A 31 8.60 -0.32 4.97
CA LYS A 31 8.09 0.49 6.07
C LYS A 31 7.45 -0.43 7.11
N ALA A 32 7.75 -0.21 8.38
CA ALA A 32 7.05 -0.90 9.46
C ALA A 32 5.69 -0.27 9.71
N ASN A 33 4.66 -1.10 9.90
CA ASN A 33 3.34 -0.74 10.38
C ASN A 33 3.08 -1.48 11.71
N PHE A 34 2.46 -0.80 12.67
CA PHE A 34 2.23 -1.36 14.01
C PHE A 34 1.25 -2.54 14.04
N GLN A 35 0.25 -2.54 13.15
CA GLN A 35 -0.77 -3.59 13.10
C GLN A 35 -0.39 -4.72 12.14
N TYR A 36 0.25 -4.39 11.02
CA TYR A 36 0.46 -5.31 9.90
C TYR A 36 1.93 -5.72 9.68
N GLY A 37 2.87 -5.24 10.49
CA GLY A 37 4.28 -5.57 10.35
C GLY A 37 4.92 -4.90 9.13
N ASN A 38 5.69 -5.67 8.36
CA ASN A 38 6.48 -5.12 7.25
C ASN A 38 5.62 -4.86 6.02
N CYS A 39 5.65 -3.61 5.54
CA CYS A 39 4.97 -3.17 4.33
C CYS A 39 5.98 -2.91 3.22
N PHE A 40 5.68 -3.41 2.01
CA PHE A 40 6.49 -3.20 0.81
C PHE A 40 5.74 -2.38 -0.22
N THR A 41 6.41 -1.42 -0.85
CA THR A 41 5.82 -0.60 -1.92
C THR A 41 6.52 -0.85 -3.25
N LEU A 42 5.74 -1.09 -4.29
CA LEU A 42 6.22 -1.26 -5.66
C LEU A 42 6.42 0.12 -6.32
N LYS A 43 7.63 0.43 -6.78
CA LYS A 43 7.98 1.67 -7.50
C LYS A 43 8.77 1.36 -8.76
N ALA A 44 8.63 2.16 -9.81
CA ALA A 44 9.35 1.93 -11.07
C ALA A 44 10.70 2.63 -11.00
N LYS A 45 11.76 1.85 -11.23
CA LYS A 45 13.13 2.35 -11.39
C LYS A 45 13.53 2.24 -12.86
N GLU A 46 13.83 3.38 -13.46
CA GLU A 46 14.64 3.44 -14.68
C GLU A 46 15.59 4.65 -14.54
N SER A 47 16.89 4.43 -14.77
CA SER A 47 17.97 5.44 -14.81
C SER A 47 17.72 6.77 -14.06
N HIS A 48 17.99 6.78 -12.74
CA HIS A 48 17.98 7.97 -11.88
C HIS A 48 16.68 8.80 -11.83
N ILE A 49 15.60 8.39 -12.50
CA ILE A 49 14.31 9.08 -12.49
C ILE A 49 13.24 8.06 -12.06
N LEU A 50 12.59 8.32 -10.92
CA LEU A 50 11.41 7.56 -10.50
C LEU A 50 10.30 7.77 -11.53
N LYS A 51 10.05 6.76 -12.36
CA LYS A 51 8.95 6.79 -13.33
C LYS A 51 7.71 6.18 -12.68
N GLN A 52 6.53 6.67 -13.03
CA GLN A 52 5.28 6.04 -12.63
C GLN A 52 5.01 4.87 -13.57
N TRP A 53 4.63 3.71 -13.01
CA TRP A 53 4.15 2.58 -13.80
C TRP A 53 2.89 2.99 -14.55
N LYS A 54 2.83 2.65 -15.83
CA LYS A 54 1.64 2.84 -16.65
C LYS A 54 1.25 1.49 -17.21
N ALA A 55 0.01 1.09 -16.97
CA ALA A 55 -0.57 -0.05 -17.65
C ALA A 55 -0.56 0.23 -19.16
N SER A 56 -0.02 -0.70 -19.95
CA SER A 56 0.02 -0.61 -21.41
C SER A 56 -1.33 -0.93 -22.05
N SER A 57 -2.15 -1.73 -21.35
CA SER A 57 -3.51 -2.12 -21.74
C SER A 57 -4.33 -2.48 -20.50
N ALA A 58 -5.64 -2.56 -20.65
CA ALA A 58 -6.53 -3.06 -19.59
C ALA A 58 -6.58 -4.59 -19.59
N GLY A 59 -6.90 -5.17 -18.43
CA GLY A 59 -6.96 -6.62 -18.23
C GLY A 59 -5.65 -7.23 -17.78
N TYR A 60 -5.65 -8.55 -17.57
CA TYR A 60 -4.54 -9.31 -16.98
C TYR A 60 -3.19 -9.06 -17.67
N ALA A 61 -3.16 -9.07 -19.01
CA ALA A 61 -1.93 -8.94 -19.80
C ALA A 61 -1.20 -7.60 -19.63
N GLY A 62 -1.92 -6.52 -19.29
CA GLY A 62 -1.37 -5.19 -19.01
C GLY A 62 -1.35 -4.84 -17.52
N GLY A 63 -1.75 -5.78 -16.67
CA GLY A 63 -1.91 -5.62 -15.23
C GLY A 63 -0.66 -5.96 -14.42
N LEU A 64 -0.85 -6.03 -13.11
CA LEU A 64 0.16 -6.47 -12.15
C LEU A 64 -0.20 -7.87 -11.66
N GLU A 65 0.71 -8.81 -11.83
CA GLU A 65 0.62 -10.16 -11.29
C GLU A 65 1.60 -10.30 -10.13
N LEU A 66 1.12 -10.78 -8.99
CA LEU A 66 1.92 -11.00 -7.78
C LEU A 66 1.68 -12.42 -7.27
N VAL A 67 2.77 -13.13 -7.00
CA VAL A 67 2.75 -14.36 -6.20
C VAL A 67 3.27 -13.98 -4.81
N ILE A 68 2.43 -14.12 -3.80
CA ILE A 68 2.74 -13.74 -2.43
C ILE A 68 2.84 -15.02 -1.59
N GLU A 69 4.00 -15.22 -1.00
CA GLU A 69 4.21 -16.27 -0.01
C GLU A 69 3.81 -15.76 1.37
N VAL A 70 3.03 -16.56 2.09
CA VAL A 70 2.56 -16.25 3.44
C VAL A 70 3.12 -17.32 4.36
N GLU A 71 3.94 -16.89 5.32
CA GLU A 71 4.55 -17.74 6.33
C GLU A 71 3.94 -17.42 7.70
N PRO A 72 2.85 -18.10 8.12
CA PRO A 72 2.15 -17.80 9.37
C PRO A 72 3.06 -17.88 10.61
N GLU A 73 4.13 -18.67 10.55
CA GLU A 73 5.11 -18.84 11.63
C GLU A 73 5.93 -17.57 11.88
N GLU A 74 6.08 -16.70 10.88
CA GLU A 74 6.77 -15.41 11.00
C GLU A 74 5.86 -14.28 11.49
N TYR A 75 4.55 -14.55 11.67
CA TYR A 75 3.60 -13.52 12.05
C TYR A 75 3.79 -13.13 13.51
N VAL A 76 3.69 -11.82 13.77
CA VAL A 76 3.66 -11.30 15.13
C VAL A 76 2.42 -11.85 15.87
N SER A 77 2.58 -12.16 17.15
CA SER A 77 1.52 -12.78 17.98
C SER A 77 0.25 -11.95 18.12
N ILE A 78 0.30 -10.65 17.80
CA ILE A 78 -0.85 -9.74 17.75
C ILE A 78 -1.67 -9.87 16.46
N SER A 79 -1.17 -10.56 15.43
CA SER A 79 -1.89 -10.68 14.17
C SER A 79 -3.06 -11.64 14.30
N HIS A 80 -4.27 -11.13 14.11
CA HIS A 80 -5.51 -11.92 14.19
C HIS A 80 -5.90 -12.57 12.86
N THR A 81 -5.16 -12.33 11.78
CA THR A 81 -5.52 -12.78 10.43
C THR A 81 -4.29 -13.29 9.70
N ILE A 82 -4.45 -14.43 9.01
CA ILE A 82 -3.41 -15.01 8.14
C ILE A 82 -3.74 -14.62 6.71
N GLY A 83 -2.79 -14.00 6.02
CA GLY A 83 -2.96 -13.54 4.65
C GLY A 83 -2.19 -12.27 4.34
N ALA A 84 -2.31 -11.79 3.11
CA ALA A 84 -1.66 -10.56 2.69
C ALA A 84 -2.65 -9.38 2.72
N ARG A 85 -2.14 -8.17 2.95
CA ARG A 85 -2.93 -6.94 2.84
C ARG A 85 -2.36 -6.06 1.74
N ILE A 86 -3.15 -5.81 0.70
CA ILE A 86 -2.76 -5.00 -0.46
C ILE A 86 -3.40 -3.62 -0.36
N LEU A 87 -2.60 -2.58 -0.56
CA LEU A 87 -3.07 -1.19 -0.62
C LEU A 87 -2.70 -0.59 -1.97
N ILE A 88 -3.68 0.07 -2.60
CA ILE A 88 -3.51 0.75 -3.88
C ILE A 88 -3.77 2.24 -3.63
N HIS A 89 -2.74 3.06 -3.78
CA HIS A 89 -2.79 4.48 -3.46
C HIS A 89 -2.01 5.33 -4.48
N ASN A 90 -2.20 6.66 -4.45
CA ASN A 90 -1.40 7.56 -5.25
C ASN A 90 0.07 7.53 -4.79
N PRO A 91 1.08 7.55 -5.68
CA PRO A 91 2.49 7.56 -5.29
C PRO A 91 2.91 8.64 -4.29
N ASN A 92 2.18 9.76 -4.23
CA ASN A 92 2.46 10.89 -3.34
C ASN A 92 1.65 10.85 -2.03
N ASP A 93 0.69 9.93 -1.89
CA ASP A 93 -0.11 9.80 -0.68
C ASP A 93 0.62 8.95 0.38
N THR A 94 0.44 9.30 1.65
CA THR A 94 0.84 8.43 2.76
C THR A 94 0.04 7.13 2.70
N PRO A 95 0.69 5.95 2.69
CA PRO A 95 -0.01 4.67 2.77
C PRO A 95 -0.81 4.58 4.08
N ASP A 96 -2.11 4.26 3.97
CA ASP A 96 -2.99 3.96 5.10
C ASP A 96 -3.58 2.55 4.91
N PRO A 97 -2.85 1.51 5.32
CA PRO A 97 -3.33 0.15 5.19
C PRO A 97 -4.51 -0.12 6.13
N GLU A 98 -4.69 0.62 7.23
CA GLU A 98 -5.77 0.37 8.19
C GLU A 98 -7.13 0.67 7.55
N THR A 99 -7.26 1.83 6.91
CA THR A 99 -8.53 2.26 6.29
C THR A 99 -8.74 1.70 4.89
N ASN A 100 -7.69 1.64 4.07
CA ASN A 100 -7.83 1.44 2.61
C ASN A 100 -7.25 0.10 2.10
N GLY A 101 -6.80 -0.78 3.00
CA GLY A 101 -6.24 -2.08 2.63
C GLY A 101 -7.28 -3.14 2.28
N ILE A 102 -6.94 -3.99 1.32
CA ILE A 102 -7.71 -5.14 0.86
C ILE A 102 -7.04 -6.41 1.39
N ASN A 103 -7.80 -7.27 2.08
CA ASN A 103 -7.28 -8.55 2.56
C ASN A 103 -7.32 -9.60 1.45
N ILE A 104 -6.23 -10.35 1.32
CA ILE A 104 -6.05 -11.44 0.36
C ILE A 104 -5.93 -12.74 1.12
N ILE A 105 -6.80 -13.69 0.78
CA ILE A 105 -6.85 -15.00 1.42
C ILE A 105 -5.81 -15.92 0.75
N PRO A 106 -4.91 -16.56 1.51
CA PRO A 106 -3.98 -17.55 0.95
C PRO A 106 -4.70 -18.75 0.32
N GLY A 107 -4.05 -19.38 -0.66
CA GLY A 107 -4.55 -20.61 -1.31
C GLY A 107 -5.58 -20.38 -2.43
N TYR A 108 -5.90 -19.12 -2.74
CA TYR A 108 -6.77 -18.74 -3.86
C TYR A 108 -6.13 -17.66 -4.71
N GLU A 109 -6.43 -17.68 -6.00
CA GLU A 109 -6.17 -16.56 -6.90
C GLU A 109 -7.20 -15.46 -6.66
N THR A 110 -6.75 -14.21 -6.52
CA THR A 110 -7.62 -13.05 -6.28
C THR A 110 -7.39 -11.99 -7.36
N ASP A 111 -8.41 -11.77 -8.19
CA ASP A 111 -8.40 -10.72 -9.21
C ASP A 111 -8.92 -9.39 -8.66
N ILE A 112 -8.11 -8.33 -8.77
CA ILE A 112 -8.48 -6.97 -8.38
C ILE A 112 -8.58 -6.09 -9.61
N SER A 113 -9.81 -5.72 -9.99
CA SER A 113 -10.08 -4.77 -11.07
C SER A 113 -10.12 -3.34 -10.57
N LEU A 114 -9.41 -2.43 -11.26
CA LEU A 114 -9.30 -1.02 -10.87
C LEU A 114 -10.01 -0.09 -11.85
N ARG A 115 -10.73 0.90 -11.31
CA ARG A 115 -11.27 2.03 -12.06
C ARG A 115 -10.79 3.34 -11.44
N GLN A 116 -9.96 4.08 -12.18
CA GLN A 116 -9.48 5.37 -11.72
C GLN A 116 -10.54 6.47 -11.91
N THR A 117 -10.80 7.23 -10.85
CA THR A 117 -11.64 8.44 -10.90
C THR A 117 -10.82 9.63 -10.42
N ILE A 118 -10.73 10.68 -11.23
CA ILE A 118 -10.00 11.91 -10.90
C ILE A 118 -11.00 13.05 -10.72
N ILE A 119 -11.01 13.66 -9.55
CA ILE A 119 -11.83 14.83 -9.24
C ILE A 119 -10.93 16.05 -9.18
N LYS A 120 -11.22 17.07 -9.99
CA LYS A 120 -10.54 18.36 -9.97
C LYS A 120 -11.52 19.42 -9.48
N ARG A 121 -11.18 20.06 -8.35
CA ARG A 121 -11.96 21.17 -7.78
C ARG A 121 -11.30 22.50 -8.16
N LEU A 122 -12.13 23.54 -8.28
CA LEU A 122 -11.64 24.90 -8.54
C LEU A 122 -11.28 25.59 -7.21
N PRO A 123 -10.23 26.44 -7.20
CA PRO A 123 -9.85 27.21 -6.01
C PRO A 123 -10.86 28.34 -5.73
N ALA A 124 -10.60 29.20 -4.74
CA ALA A 124 -11.43 30.40 -4.53
C ALA A 124 -11.62 31.18 -5.85
N PRO A 125 -12.83 31.75 -6.11
CA PRO A 125 -13.93 32.02 -5.17
C PRO A 125 -15.06 30.97 -5.14
N TYR A 126 -14.83 29.76 -5.65
CA TYR A 126 -15.86 28.70 -5.62
C TYR A 126 -16.04 28.17 -4.20
N LYS A 127 -17.24 27.64 -3.88
CA LYS A 127 -17.68 27.24 -2.52
C LYS A 127 -16.66 26.40 -1.74
N ASP A 128 -15.98 25.47 -2.41
CA ASP A 128 -15.06 24.54 -1.77
C ASP A 128 -13.70 25.19 -1.45
N GLU A 129 -13.43 26.38 -1.98
CA GLU A 129 -12.19 27.16 -1.83
C GLU A 129 -10.93 26.29 -1.91
N CYS A 130 -10.92 25.35 -2.86
CA CYS A 130 -9.99 24.23 -2.84
C CYS A 130 -8.54 24.69 -2.98
N VAL A 131 -7.70 24.27 -2.04
CA VAL A 131 -6.26 24.58 -2.06
C VAL A 131 -5.51 23.45 -2.78
N SER A 132 -4.59 23.82 -3.66
CA SER A 132 -3.71 22.86 -4.31
C SER A 132 -2.57 22.45 -3.37
N TYR A 133 -2.56 21.19 -2.97
CA TYR A 133 -1.47 20.61 -2.17
C TYR A 133 -0.15 20.58 -2.96
N ALA A 134 -0.19 20.49 -4.29
CA ALA A 134 1.00 20.51 -5.14
C ALA A 134 1.80 21.83 -5.06
N SER A 135 1.14 22.94 -4.69
CA SER A 135 1.81 24.24 -4.47
C SER A 135 2.35 24.42 -3.05
N HIS A 136 2.14 23.47 -2.15
CA HIS A 136 2.62 23.54 -0.77
C HIS A 136 3.79 22.55 -0.54
N PRO A 137 5.01 23.04 -0.31
CA PRO A 137 6.20 22.19 -0.12
C PRO A 137 6.07 21.18 1.04
N SER A 138 5.27 21.54 2.05
CA SER A 138 5.09 20.77 3.28
C SER A 138 3.81 19.92 3.33
N LYS A 139 2.88 20.05 2.37
CA LYS A 139 1.58 19.37 2.42
C LYS A 139 1.31 18.64 1.12
N GLN A 140 1.59 17.34 1.09
CA GLN A 140 1.56 16.53 -0.13
C GLN A 140 0.16 15.98 -0.48
N SER A 141 -0.72 15.86 0.51
CA SER A 141 -2.11 15.42 0.33
C SER A 141 -3.02 15.92 1.47
N GLN A 142 -4.34 15.76 1.31
CA GLN A 142 -5.30 16.06 2.38
C GLN A 142 -5.02 15.21 3.62
N THR A 143 -4.79 13.90 3.45
CA THR A 143 -4.48 12.98 4.54
C THR A 143 -3.20 13.41 5.28
N HIS A 144 -2.14 13.75 4.56
CA HIS A 144 -0.91 14.24 5.18
C HIS A 144 -1.13 15.52 5.98
N CYS A 145 -1.88 16.47 5.43
CA CYS A 145 -2.23 17.71 6.15
C CYS A 145 -3.02 17.44 7.44
N MET A 146 -3.94 16.47 7.42
CA MET A 146 -4.70 16.09 8.62
C MET A 146 -3.83 15.40 9.66
N GLN A 147 -2.96 14.47 9.23
CA GLN A 147 -2.00 13.80 10.11
C GLN A 147 -1.05 14.81 10.78
N ASP A 148 -0.49 15.75 10.01
CA ASP A 148 0.36 16.82 10.55
C ASP A 148 -0.40 17.67 11.59
N CYS A 149 -1.66 18.01 11.31
CA CYS A 149 -2.48 18.78 12.24
C CYS A 149 -2.71 18.04 13.56
N ILE A 150 -2.99 16.73 13.49
CA ILE A 150 -3.17 15.88 14.68
C ILE A 150 -1.86 15.81 15.46
N GLN A 151 -0.72 15.61 14.79
CA GLN A 151 0.59 15.55 15.46
C GLN A 151 0.99 16.86 16.12
N GLU A 152 0.75 18.00 15.46
CA GLU A 152 0.98 19.31 16.05
C GLU A 152 0.07 19.58 17.25
N TYR A 153 -1.19 19.12 17.20
CA TYR A 153 -2.12 19.23 18.31
C TYR A 153 -1.67 18.35 19.49
N ASN A 154 -1.37 17.07 19.25
CA ASN A 154 -0.91 16.13 20.26
C ASN A 154 0.37 16.62 20.94
N TYR A 155 1.32 17.14 20.17
CA TYR A 155 2.55 17.67 20.74
C TYR A 155 2.31 18.89 21.63
N LYS A 156 1.39 19.79 21.25
CA LYS A 156 1.05 20.95 22.09
C LYS A 156 0.32 20.57 23.38
N GLN A 157 -0.53 19.55 23.34
CA GLN A 157 -1.31 19.13 24.52
C GLN A 157 -0.53 18.20 25.45
N CYS A 158 0.20 17.24 24.87
CA CYS A 158 0.79 16.11 25.59
C CYS A 158 2.33 16.14 25.59
N GLY A 159 2.97 17.00 24.80
CA GLY A 159 4.44 17.06 24.67
C GLY A 159 5.05 15.92 23.85
N CYS A 160 4.22 15.14 23.14
CA CYS A 160 4.67 14.04 22.31
C CYS A 160 3.75 13.80 21.10
N VAL A 161 4.23 13.02 20.13
CA VAL A 161 3.53 12.67 18.88
C VAL A 161 3.18 11.19 18.82
N GLU A 162 2.08 10.87 18.16
CA GLU A 162 1.61 9.51 17.92
C GLU A 162 2.63 8.76 17.05
N ILE A 163 2.92 7.50 17.42
CA ILE A 163 4.01 6.73 16.81
C ILE A 163 3.61 6.13 15.46
N SER A 164 2.31 5.82 15.29
CA SER A 164 1.71 5.23 14.09
C SER A 164 1.69 6.19 12.90
N LEU A 165 1.63 7.49 13.19
CA LEU A 165 1.55 8.55 12.20
C LEU A 165 2.94 9.09 11.85
N SER A 166 3.06 9.62 10.63
CA SER A 166 4.27 10.34 10.24
C SER A 166 4.42 11.60 11.10
N ALA A 167 5.64 11.90 11.54
CA ALA A 167 5.93 13.08 12.36
C ALA A 167 7.19 13.78 11.86
N LYS A 168 7.32 15.07 12.17
CA LYS A 168 8.55 15.84 11.92
C LYS A 168 9.69 15.29 12.77
N ILE A 169 10.92 15.36 12.24
CA ILE A 169 12.11 14.73 12.84
C ILE A 169 12.35 15.20 14.29
N ASP A 170 12.04 16.46 14.59
CA ASP A 170 12.34 17.07 15.89
C ASP A 170 11.27 16.82 16.98
N MET A 171 10.23 16.01 16.68
CA MET A 171 9.12 15.78 17.61
C MET A 171 9.33 14.48 18.42
N LYS A 172 9.27 14.58 19.75
CA LYS A 172 9.35 13.43 20.67
C LYS A 172 8.16 12.49 20.43
N LYS A 173 8.42 11.22 20.12
CA LYS A 173 7.38 10.18 20.05
C LYS A 173 6.86 9.82 21.44
N CYS A 174 5.56 9.61 21.59
CA CYS A 174 4.95 9.22 22.86
C CYS A 174 5.47 7.84 23.30
N ASN A 175 5.59 7.61 24.60
CA ASN A 175 5.92 6.29 25.14
C ASN A 175 4.62 5.50 25.40
N VAL A 176 4.39 4.41 24.65
CA VAL A 176 3.21 3.55 24.79
C VAL A 176 3.08 2.89 26.16
N SER A 177 4.18 2.80 26.92
CA SER A 177 4.18 2.26 28.28
C SER A 177 3.81 3.29 29.35
N ASN A 178 3.75 4.59 28.98
CA ASN A 178 3.46 5.68 29.90
C ASN A 178 2.01 6.16 29.71
N SER A 179 1.11 5.74 30.61
CA SER A 179 -0.33 6.00 30.52
C SER A 179 -0.72 7.49 30.61
N THR A 180 0.18 8.38 31.06
CA THR A 180 -0.06 9.83 31.04
C THR A 180 0.29 10.48 29.70
N GLU A 181 1.00 9.79 28.82
CA GLU A 181 1.37 10.27 27.47
C GLU A 181 0.43 9.74 26.37
N TYR A 182 -0.55 8.91 26.72
CA TYR A 182 -1.54 8.32 25.81
C TYR A 182 -2.93 8.85 26.17
N VAL A 183 -3.45 9.79 25.39
CA VAL A 183 -4.82 10.28 25.53
C VAL A 183 -5.65 9.65 24.41
N ALA A 184 -6.62 8.84 24.79
CA ALA A 184 -7.60 8.24 23.89
C ALA A 184 -8.52 9.30 23.27
#